data_AF-A0A352DAX1-F1
#
_entry.id   AF-A0A352DAX1-F1
#
_cell.length_a   1.000
_cell.length_b   1.000
_cell.length_c   1.000
_cell.angle_alpha   90.00
_cell.angle_beta   90.00
_cell.angle_gamma   90.00
#
_symmetry.space_group_name_H-M   'P 1'
#
loop_
_entity.id
_entity.type
_entity.pdbx_description
1 polymer ?
#
loop_
_entity_poly.entity_id
_entity_poly.type
_entity_poly.pdbx_seq_one_letter_code
_entity_poly.pdbx_strand_id
1 'polypeptide(L)'
;ETLCIIAYRQPITRAEVESIRGVEVIGPLDTLSERKLITVVGRRETVGRPILYGTTGEFLRQFGLNSLDDLPKLENIPVDSPAQPLVPQPEPAQPALFEEAVPPGEEHTPSAPSEQSAPAADEIPAEPVADEPGEKPL
;
A
#
# COMPACT_ATOMS: atom_id res chain seq x y z
N GLU A 1 -3.42 17.08 -12.76
CA GLU A 1 -4.43 16.73 -13.78
C GLU A 1 -4.48 15.23 -14.08
N THR A 2 -3.43 14.61 -14.66
CA THR A 2 -3.40 13.17 -14.99
C THR A 2 -3.86 12.26 -13.84
N LEU A 3 -3.38 12.52 -12.62
CA LEU A 3 -3.80 11.78 -11.43
C LEU A 3 -5.31 11.85 -11.18
N CYS A 4 -5.91 13.03 -11.34
CA CYS A 4 -7.35 13.23 -11.15
C CYS A 4 -8.14 12.40 -12.16
N ILE A 5 -7.74 12.41 -13.43
CA ILE A 5 -8.40 11.62 -14.47
C ILE A 5 -8.39 10.13 -14.09
N ILE A 6 -7.25 9.62 -13.63
CA ILE A 6 -7.12 8.21 -13.19
C ILE A 6 -8.03 7.96 -11.98
N ALA A 7 -8.02 8.82 -10.97
CA ALA A 7 -8.83 8.66 -9.76
C ALA A 7 -10.34 8.54 -10.06
N TYR A 8 -10.86 9.37 -10.98
CA TYR A 8 -12.30 9.42 -11.31
C TYR A 8 -12.75 8.45 -12.40
N ARG A 9 -11.83 7.92 -13.23
CA ARG A 9 -12.16 7.08 -14.40
C ARG A 9 -11.54 5.70 -14.36
N GLN A 10 -10.82 5.34 -13.30
CA GLN A 10 -10.25 4.01 -13.15
C GLN A 10 -11.33 2.91 -13.23
N PRO A 11 -11.00 1.73 -13.80
CA PRO A 11 -9.74 1.40 -14.47
C PRO A 11 -9.63 2.03 -15.88
N ILE A 12 -8.53 2.74 -16.18
CA ILE A 12 -8.36 3.51 -17.43
C ILE A 12 -7.01 3.21 -18.12
N THR A 13 -6.93 3.26 -19.45
CA THR A 13 -5.65 3.10 -20.16
C THR A 13 -4.93 4.41 -20.44
N ARG A 14 -3.61 4.33 -20.70
CA ARG A 14 -2.82 5.49 -21.13
C ARG A 14 -3.47 6.25 -22.28
N ALA A 15 -3.90 5.53 -23.32
CA ALA A 15 -4.49 6.12 -24.52
C ALA A 15 -5.78 6.90 -24.21
N GLU A 16 -6.61 6.42 -23.28
CA GLU A 16 -7.82 7.13 -22.86
C GLU A 16 -7.48 8.42 -22.09
N VAL A 17 -6.48 8.36 -21.21
CA VAL A 17 -5.99 9.55 -20.50
C VAL A 17 -5.41 10.57 -21.48
N GLU A 18 -4.64 10.13 -22.48
CA GLU A 18 -4.12 10.98 -23.56
C GLU A 18 -5.24 11.60 -24.37
N SER A 19 -6.28 10.83 -24.70
CA SER A 19 -7.45 11.32 -25.42
C SER A 19 -8.23 12.39 -24.65
N ILE A 20 -8.30 12.29 -23.32
CA ILE A 20 -8.98 13.29 -22.48
C ILE A 20 -8.12 14.56 -22.36
N ARG A 21 -6.80 14.42 -22.21
CA ARG A 21 -5.88 15.56 -22.03
C ARG A 21 -5.49 16.25 -23.34
N GLY A 22 -5.59 15.56 -24.47
CA GLY A 22 -5.12 16.03 -25.77
C GLY A 22 -3.60 16.08 -25.93
N VAL A 23 -2.83 15.54 -24.97
CA VAL A 23 -1.35 15.53 -24.99
C VAL A 23 -0.79 14.23 -24.43
N GLU A 24 0.47 13.91 -24.75
CA GLU A 24 1.17 12.72 -24.25
C GLU A 24 1.29 12.74 -22.71
N VAL A 25 1.16 11.56 -22.10
CA VAL A 25 1.14 11.43 -20.63
C VAL A 25 2.18 10.46 -20.07
N ILE A 26 3.16 10.04 -20.88
CA ILE A 26 4.20 9.07 -20.48
C ILE A 26 4.98 9.55 -19.27
N GLY A 27 5.58 10.75 -19.32
CA GLY A 27 6.33 11.32 -18.18
C GLY A 27 5.48 11.44 -16.90
N PRO A 28 4.28 12.05 -16.95
CA PRO A 28 3.39 12.11 -15.80
C PRO A 28 3.00 10.74 -15.24
N LEU A 29 2.73 9.74 -16.08
CA LEU A 29 2.41 8.38 -15.59
C LEU A 29 3.59 7.76 -14.86
N ASP A 30 4.79 7.92 -15.39
CA ASP A 30 6.01 7.39 -14.79
C ASP A 30 6.23 8.00 -13.40
N THR A 31 6.23 9.33 -13.31
CA THR A 31 6.38 10.06 -12.03
C THR A 31 5.30 9.68 -11.01
N LEU A 32 4.05 9.49 -11.44
CA LEU A 32 2.96 9.09 -10.55
C LEU A 32 3.12 7.64 -10.06
N SER A 33 3.64 6.76 -10.90
CA SER A 33 3.90 5.37 -10.56
C SER A 33 5.10 5.24 -9.61
N GLU A 34 6.17 6.01 -9.83
CA GLU A 34 7.34 6.09 -8.94
C GLU A 34 6.96 6.57 -7.53
N ARG A 35 6.05 7.56 -7.46
CA ARG A 35 5.49 8.07 -6.20
C ARG A 35 4.44 7.14 -5.58
N LYS A 36 4.20 5.98 -6.19
CA LYS A 36 3.20 4.98 -5.77
C LYS A 36 1.78 5.53 -5.70
N LEU A 37 1.45 6.63 -6.37
CA LEU A 37 0.10 7.19 -6.36
C LEU A 37 -0.84 6.42 -7.30
N ILE A 38 -0.27 5.79 -8.33
CA ILE A 38 -0.99 4.92 -9.26
C ILE A 38 -0.30 3.57 -9.39
N THR A 39 -1.04 2.57 -9.85
CA THR A 39 -0.53 1.22 -10.14
C THR A 39 -1.21 0.63 -11.37
N VAL A 40 -0.61 -0.43 -11.90
CA VAL A 40 -1.23 -1.28 -12.92
C VAL A 40 -2.24 -2.20 -12.24
N VAL A 41 -3.51 -2.04 -12.61
CA VAL A 41 -4.62 -2.87 -12.08
C VAL A 41 -4.95 -4.05 -12.98
N GLY A 42 -4.44 -4.06 -14.21
CA GLY A 42 -4.64 -5.17 -15.14
C GLY A 42 -4.35 -4.80 -16.59
N ARG A 43 -4.90 -5.60 -17.50
CA ARG A 43 -4.87 -5.35 -18.94
C ARG A 43 -6.26 -5.59 -19.52
N ARG A 44 -6.67 -4.74 -20.45
CA ARG A 44 -7.97 -4.88 -21.11
C ARG A 44 -7.92 -5.93 -22.21
N GLU A 45 -8.96 -6.74 -22.35
CA GLU A 45 -9.05 -7.86 -23.30
C GLU A 45 -9.46 -7.40 -24.72
N THR A 46 -8.78 -6.39 -25.23
CA THR A 46 -8.99 -5.84 -26.58
C THR A 46 -7.71 -5.94 -27.40
N VAL A 47 -7.77 -5.53 -28.67
CA VAL A 47 -6.60 -5.46 -29.56
C VAL A 47 -5.47 -4.67 -28.87
N GLY A 48 -4.25 -5.21 -28.89
CA GLY A 48 -3.07 -4.61 -28.27
C GLY A 48 -2.98 -4.80 -26.74
N ARG A 49 -4.01 -5.35 -26.08
CA ARG A 49 -4.07 -5.63 -24.64
C ARG A 49 -3.52 -4.50 -23.76
N PRO A 50 -4.08 -3.28 -23.88
CA PRO A 50 -3.51 -2.11 -23.23
C PRO A 50 -3.56 -2.22 -21.69
N ILE A 51 -2.55 -1.64 -21.05
CA ILE A 51 -2.39 -1.60 -19.60
C ILE A 51 -3.45 -0.69 -18.98
N LEU A 52 -4.11 -1.17 -17.92
CA LEU A 52 -5.06 -0.42 -17.11
C LEU A 52 -4.38 0.12 -15.86
N TYR A 53 -4.64 1.38 -15.58
CA TYR A 53 -4.14 2.11 -14.41
C TYR A 53 -5.27 2.39 -13.43
N GLY A 54 -4.92 2.42 -12.14
CA GLY A 54 -5.77 2.83 -11.04
C GLY A 54 -4.95 3.46 -9.92
N THR A 55 -5.64 4.02 -8.93
CA THR A 55 -5.00 4.60 -7.73
C THR A 55 -4.65 3.54 -6.70
N THR A 56 -3.72 3.84 -5.80
CA THR A 56 -3.27 2.94 -4.74
C THR A 56 -3.81 3.33 -3.37
N GLY A 57 -3.49 2.54 -2.34
CA GLY A 57 -3.69 2.95 -0.95
C GLY A 57 -2.83 4.16 -0.53
N GLU A 58 -1.66 4.36 -1.14
CA GLU A 58 -0.82 5.54 -0.87
C GLU A 58 -1.50 6.82 -1.35
N PHE A 59 -2.23 6.76 -2.47
CA PHE A 59 -3.09 7.86 -2.89
C PHE A 59 -4.11 8.20 -1.79
N LEU A 60 -4.87 7.21 -1.31
CA LEU A 60 -5.86 7.44 -0.25
C LEU A 60 -5.23 8.07 0.99
N ARG A 61 -4.06 7.57 1.43
CA ARG A 61 -3.32 8.12 2.57
C ARG A 61 -2.86 9.57 2.34
N GLN A 62 -2.31 9.90 1.18
CA GLN A 62 -1.83 11.25 0.90
C GLN A 62 -2.96 12.28 0.79
N PHE A 63 -4.14 11.86 0.33
CA PHE A 63 -5.30 12.74 0.21
C PHE A 63 -6.24 12.68 1.43
N GLY A 64 -5.90 11.92 2.47
CA GLY A 64 -6.69 11.80 3.69
C GLY A 64 -8.06 11.12 3.48
N LEU A 65 -8.17 10.27 2.46
CA LEU A 65 -9.41 9.60 2.08
C LEU A 65 -9.46 8.18 2.68
N ASN A 66 -10.62 7.77 3.16
CA ASN A 66 -10.84 6.39 3.60
C ASN A 66 -11.13 5.46 2.41
N SER A 67 -11.70 5.99 1.33
CA SER A 67 -12.13 5.23 0.16
C SER A 67 -12.30 6.16 -1.05
N LEU A 68 -12.37 5.59 -2.25
CA LEU A 68 -12.55 6.36 -3.49
C LEU A 68 -13.93 7.04 -3.59
N ASP A 69 -14.92 6.57 -2.84
CA ASP A 69 -16.26 7.18 -2.79
C ASP A 69 -16.27 8.55 -2.10
N ASP A 70 -15.24 8.84 -1.28
CA ASP A 70 -15.07 10.13 -0.61
C ASP A 70 -14.57 11.23 -1.58
N LEU A 71 -14.23 10.87 -2.82
CA LEU A 71 -13.84 11.84 -3.83
C LEU A 71 -15.02 12.77 -4.17
N PRO A 72 -14.77 14.08 -4.29
CA PRO A 72 -15.84 15.02 -4.61
C PRO A 72 -16.48 14.68 -5.95
N LYS A 73 -17.81 14.55 -5.96
CA LYS A 73 -18.56 14.22 -7.17
C LYS A 73 -18.31 15.27 -8.25
N LEU A 74 -18.11 14.82 -9.49
CA LEU A 74 -17.82 15.67 -10.64
C LEU A 74 -18.89 16.76 -10.89
N GLU A 75 -20.14 16.50 -10.49
CA GLU A 75 -21.28 17.43 -10.56
C GLU A 75 -21.19 18.61 -9.58
N ASN A 76 -20.40 18.49 -8.51
CA ASN A 76 -20.34 19.46 -7.41
C ASN A 76 -19.02 20.24 -7.34
N ILE A 77 -18.19 20.24 -8.39
CA ILE A 77 -16.94 20.99 -8.39
C ILE A 77 -17.28 22.48 -8.62
N PRO A 78 -17.20 23.35 -7.60
CA PRO A 78 -17.34 24.78 -7.82
C PRO A 78 -16.10 25.21 -8.60
N VAL A 79 -16.28 25.66 -9.84
CA VAL A 79 -15.18 26.16 -10.70
C VAL A 79 -14.46 27.39 -10.12
N ASP A 80 -14.98 27.93 -9.02
CA ASP A 80 -14.46 29.06 -8.26
C ASP A 80 -14.34 28.67 -6.77
N SER A 81 -13.47 27.72 -6.44
CA SER A 81 -13.12 27.45 -5.04
C SER A 81 -11.61 27.30 -4.89
N PRO A 82 -10.94 28.20 -4.15
CA PRO A 82 -9.55 27.99 -3.79
C PRO A 82 -9.48 26.69 -2.99
N ALA A 83 -8.62 25.77 -3.45
CA ALA A 83 -8.43 24.44 -2.86
C ALA A 83 -8.48 24.54 -1.33
N GLN A 84 -9.53 23.99 -0.74
CA GLN A 84 -9.65 24.02 0.71
C GLN A 84 -8.51 23.19 1.29
N PRO A 85 -7.78 23.71 2.30
CA PRO A 85 -6.76 22.94 2.98
C PRO A 85 -7.43 21.69 3.56
N LEU A 86 -6.86 20.52 3.28
CA LEU A 86 -7.24 19.25 3.88
C LEU A 86 -7.04 19.39 5.40
N VAL A 87 -8.10 19.77 6.11
CA VAL A 87 -8.12 19.72 7.56
C VAL A 87 -8.10 18.24 7.94
N PRO A 88 -7.10 17.77 8.70
CA PRO A 88 -7.13 16.40 9.20
C PRO A 88 -8.37 16.27 10.08
N GLN A 89 -9.34 15.48 9.64
CA GLN A 89 -10.47 15.13 10.48
C GLN A 89 -9.93 14.32 11.66
N PRO A 90 -10.26 14.69 12.92
CA PRO A 90 -9.89 13.86 14.06
C PRO A 90 -10.60 12.52 13.90
N GLU A 91 -9.82 11.44 13.81
CA GLU A 91 -10.32 10.08 13.87
C GLU A 91 -11.24 9.95 15.10
N PRO A 92 -12.47 9.42 14.98
CA PRO A 92 -13.31 9.22 16.14
C PRO A 92 -12.60 8.23 17.07
N ALA A 93 -12.13 8.74 18.21
CA ALA A 93 -11.63 7.95 19.31
C ALA A 93 -12.67 6.90 19.65
N GLN A 94 -12.34 5.64 19.42
CA GLN A 94 -13.15 4.52 19.89
C GLN A 94 -13.24 4.65 21.41
N PRO A 95 -14.45 4.62 22.01
CA PRO A 95 -14.58 4.67 23.45
C PRO A 95 -14.12 3.32 24.00
N ALA A 96 -12.90 3.25 24.50
CA ALA A 96 -12.52 2.27 25.52
C ALA A 96 -13.14 2.70 26.85
N LEU A 97 -14.47 2.59 26.92
CA LEU A 97 -15.20 2.49 28.18
C LEU A 97 -14.81 1.14 28.77
N PHE A 98 -14.05 1.14 29.87
CA PHE A 98 -14.25 0.34 31.09
C PHE A 98 -13.08 0.65 32.03
N GLU A 99 -13.24 1.73 32.79
CA GLU A 99 -12.50 1.92 34.04
C GLU A 99 -13.39 1.37 35.17
N GLU A 100 -12.98 0.26 35.78
CA GLU A 100 -13.40 -0.06 37.14
C GLU A 100 -12.14 -0.37 37.95
N ALA A 101 -11.78 0.58 38.79
CA ALA A 101 -10.68 0.51 39.72
C ALA A 101 -11.14 -0.10 41.04
N VAL A 102 -10.42 -1.10 41.57
CA VAL A 102 -10.22 -1.29 43.03
C VAL A 102 -8.88 -2.01 43.31
N PRO A 103 -7.89 -1.39 43.99
CA PRO A 103 -6.84 -2.07 44.77
C PRO A 103 -7.23 -2.06 46.28
N PRO A 104 -6.44 -2.54 47.28
CA PRO A 104 -5.09 -3.13 47.28
C PRO A 104 -4.92 -4.41 48.17
N GLY A 105 -3.74 -5.02 48.12
CA GLY A 105 -3.12 -5.73 49.27
C GLY A 105 -3.13 -7.27 49.24
N GLU A 106 -1.97 -7.89 49.05
CA GLU A 106 -1.29 -8.73 50.06
C GLU A 106 0.05 -9.28 49.55
N GLU A 107 1.06 -9.22 50.42
CA GLU A 107 2.40 -9.80 50.28
C GLU A 107 2.37 -11.33 50.18
N HIS A 108 3.18 -11.90 49.28
CA HIS A 108 4.04 -13.05 49.62
C HIS A 108 5.19 -13.20 48.61
N THR A 109 6.42 -12.97 49.07
CA THR A 109 7.62 -13.70 48.58
C THR A 109 7.67 -15.05 49.30
N PRO A 110 8.54 -16.04 49.00
CA PRO A 110 9.52 -16.20 47.92
C PRO A 110 9.44 -17.59 47.22
N SER A 111 10.20 -17.79 46.14
CA SER A 111 11.13 -18.94 45.98
C SER A 111 11.72 -18.95 44.57
N ALA A 112 13.04 -18.78 44.51
CA ALA A 112 13.91 -19.05 43.36
C ALA A 112 14.39 -20.53 43.41
N PRO A 113 15.40 -20.98 42.63
CA PRO A 113 15.93 -20.54 41.33
C PRO A 113 16.12 -21.72 40.35
N SER A 114 16.53 -21.46 39.10
CA SER A 114 17.54 -22.28 38.42
C SER A 114 18.08 -21.60 37.14
N GLU A 115 19.26 -20.99 37.27
CA GLU A 115 20.34 -21.02 36.26
C GLU A 115 20.70 -22.49 35.95
N GLN A 116 21.25 -22.94 34.82
CA GLN A 116 22.38 -22.49 34.01
C GLN A 116 22.35 -23.39 32.74
N SER A 117 22.69 -22.97 31.52
CA SER A 117 24.07 -22.92 31.03
C SER A 117 24.08 -22.59 29.52
N ALA A 118 24.94 -21.65 29.13
CA ALA A 118 25.60 -21.58 27.81
C ALA A 118 26.83 -22.53 27.83
N PRO A 119 27.54 -22.88 26.72
CA PRO A 119 28.26 -21.96 25.80
C PRO A 119 28.18 -22.36 24.30
N ALA A 120 28.27 -21.47 23.31
CA ALA A 120 29.43 -20.86 22.63
C ALA A 120 30.24 -21.75 21.64
N ALA A 121 30.64 -21.12 20.52
CA ALA A 121 31.64 -21.51 19.51
C ALA A 121 31.21 -22.63 18.53
N ASP A 122 31.64 -22.75 17.27
CA ASP A 122 32.67 -22.12 16.43
C ASP A 122 32.33 -22.59 14.99
N GLU A 123 32.11 -21.72 14.01
CA GLU A 123 33.05 -21.39 12.93
C GLU A 123 33.44 -22.54 11.93
N ILE A 124 33.04 -22.31 10.65
CA ILE A 124 33.68 -22.62 9.32
C ILE A 124 33.92 -24.07 8.83
N PRO A 125 34.20 -24.32 7.50
CA PRO A 125 33.59 -23.87 6.24
C PRO A 125 33.46 -24.98 5.14
N ALA A 126 32.83 -24.63 4.00
CA ALA A 126 33.10 -25.03 2.59
C ALA A 126 32.95 -26.49 2.06
N GLU A 127 32.35 -26.53 0.85
CA GLU A 127 32.15 -27.54 -0.24
C GLU A 127 33.31 -28.55 -0.51
N PRO A 128 33.25 -29.60 -1.41
CA PRO A 128 32.43 -29.72 -2.65
C PRO A 128 32.06 -31.14 -3.22
N VAL A 129 31.37 -31.13 -4.39
CA VAL A 129 31.47 -32.04 -5.59
C VAL A 129 30.76 -33.42 -5.67
N ALA A 130 30.19 -33.63 -6.88
CA ALA A 130 29.82 -34.87 -7.62
C ALA A 130 28.49 -35.55 -7.22
N ASP A 131 27.66 -36.10 -8.13
CA ASP A 131 27.96 -36.70 -9.44
C ASP A 131 26.65 -36.81 -10.26
N GLU A 132 26.74 -36.50 -11.56
CA GLU A 132 25.75 -36.86 -12.60
C GLU A 132 26.03 -38.32 -13.01
N PRO A 133 25.05 -39.23 -13.12
CA PRO A 133 24.66 -39.67 -14.47
C PRO A 133 23.21 -40.20 -14.58
N GLY A 134 22.61 -40.16 -15.77
CA GLY A 134 21.33 -40.85 -15.97
C GLY A 134 20.63 -40.71 -17.31
N GLU A 135 21.37 -40.73 -18.42
CA GLU A 135 20.79 -41.07 -19.73
C GLU A 135 20.12 -42.45 -19.67
N LYS A 136 18.87 -42.57 -20.16
CA LYS A 136 18.43 -43.80 -20.82
C LYS A 136 17.27 -43.57 -21.81
N PRO A 137 17.30 -44.18 -23.00
CA PRO A 137 16.39 -43.86 -24.10
C PRO A 137 15.17 -44.79 -24.13
N LEU A 138 14.16 -44.39 -24.90
CA LEU A 138 13.36 -45.22 -25.83
C LEU A 138 12.55 -44.32 -26.78
#